data_AF-A0A242K712-F1
#
_entry.id   AF-A0A242K712-F1
#
_cell.length_a   1.000
_cell.length_b   1.000
_cell.length_c   1.000
_cell.angle_alpha   90.00
_cell.angle_beta   90.00
_cell.angle_gamma   90.00
#
_symmetry.space_group_name_H-M   'P 1'
#
loop_
_entity.id
_entity.type
_entity.pdbx_description
1 polymer ?
#
loop_
_entity_poly.entity_id
_entity_poly.type
_entity_poly.pdbx_seq_one_letter_code
_entity_poly.pdbx_strand_id
1 'polypeptide(L)' 'MPKMKSHSGLNKRVKSTKKGKVKRHKKGVKTAVYVSHSDLPVIKKSM' A
#
# COMPACT_ATOMS: atom_id res chain seq x y z
N MET A 1 11.55 2.12 24.56
CA MET A 1 10.27 2.31 23.84
C MET A 1 10.13 1.25 22.76
N PRO A 2 9.00 0.53 22.65
CA PRO A 2 8.79 -0.43 21.57
C PRO A 2 8.71 0.28 20.22
N LYS A 3 9.36 -0.30 19.20
CA LYS A 3 9.27 0.19 17.80
C LYS A 3 7.99 -0.36 17.17
N MET A 4 7.31 0.48 16.38
CA MET A 4 6.15 0.05 15.61
C MET A 4 6.60 -0.97 14.54
N LYS A 5 5.92 -2.12 14.50
CA LYS A 5 6.17 -3.15 13.48
C LYS A 5 5.38 -2.81 12.22
N SER A 6 5.99 -3.04 11.06
CA SER A 6 5.31 -2.88 9.78
C SER A 6 4.27 -3.99 9.56
N HIS A 7 3.17 -3.66 8.89
CA HIS A 7 2.11 -4.63 8.62
C HIS A 7 2.49 -5.54 7.44
N SER A 8 3.12 -6.68 7.75
CA SER A 8 3.69 -7.61 6.75
C SER A 8 2.69 -8.05 5.66
N GLY A 9 1.42 -8.25 6.00
CA GLY A 9 0.37 -8.61 5.05
C GLY A 9 0.03 -7.48 4.06
N LEU A 10 0.16 -6.23 4.48
CA LEU A 10 -0.10 -5.06 3.64
C LEU A 10 1.05 -4.88 2.64
N ASN A 11 2.29 -5.01 3.11
CA ASN A 11 3.51 -4.87 2.30
C ASN A 11 3.63 -5.90 1.16
N LYS A 12 2.92 -7.04 1.28
CA LYS A 12 2.78 -8.04 0.20
C LYS A 12 1.79 -7.63 -0.88
N ARG A 13 0.82 -6.77 -0.57
CA ARG A 13 -0.33 -6.42 -1.44
C ARG A 13 -0.22 -5.04 -2.08
N VAL A 14 0.43 -4.10 -1.41
CA VAL A 14 0.63 -2.73 -1.90
C VAL A 14 2.10 -2.41 -2.08
N LYS A 15 2.41 -1.56 -3.07
CA LYS A 15 3.78 -1.08 -3.34
C LYS A 15 3.78 0.43 -3.51
N SER A 16 4.71 1.10 -2.83
CA SER A 16 5.01 2.50 -3.05
C SER A 16 5.85 2.68 -4.31
N THR A 17 5.61 3.76 -5.03
CA THR A 17 6.38 4.17 -6.21
C THR A 17 7.40 5.22 -5.82
N LYS A 18 8.42 5.43 -6.67
CA LYS A 18 9.43 6.49 -6.48
C LYS A 18 8.81 7.90 -6.33
N LYS A 19 7.62 8.13 -6.88
CA LYS A 19 6.87 9.40 -6.78
C LYS A 19 5.92 9.46 -5.57
N GLY A 20 6.02 8.53 -4.61
CA GLY A 20 5.20 8.50 -3.40
C GLY A 20 3.75 8.02 -3.58
N LYS A 21 3.34 7.60 -4.79
CA LYS A 21 2.03 6.99 -5.04
C LYS A 21 2.04 5.52 -4.64
N VAL A 22 0.89 4.99 -4.19
CA VAL A 22 0.74 3.58 -3.83
C VAL A 22 -0.06 2.84 -4.91
N LYS A 23 0.44 1.67 -5.32
CA LYS A 23 -0.20 0.76 -6.28
C LYS A 23 -0.58 -0.56 -5.62
N ARG A 24 -1.62 -1.20 -6.13
CA ARG A 24 -2.04 -2.55 -5.76
C ARG A 24 -2.45 -3.35 -7.00
N HIS A 25 -2.36 -4.66 -6.92
CA HIS A 25 -2.92 -5.54 -7.95
C HIS A 25 -4.46 -5.61 -7.80
N LYS A 26 -5.21 -5.49 -8.91
CA LYS A 26 -6.67 -5.65 -8.91
C LYS A 26 -7.00 -7.03 -9.49
N LYS A 27 -7.80 -7.83 -8.77
CA LYS A 27 -8.23 -9.16 -9.24
C LYS A 27 -8.93 -9.02 -10.60
N GLY A 28 -8.55 -9.87 -11.55
CA GLY A 28 -9.09 -9.86 -12.91
C GLY A 28 -8.46 -8.81 -13.85
N VAL A 29 -7.46 -8.06 -13.40
CA VAL A 29 -6.76 -7.07 -14.22
C VAL A 29 -5.27 -7.42 -14.27
N LYS A 30 -4.67 -7.47 -15.47
CA LYS A 30 -3.23 -7.79 -15.63
C LYS A 30 -2.31 -6.68 -15.11
N THR A 31 -2.81 -5.46 -15.00
CA THR A 31 -2.04 -4.27 -14.61
C THR A 31 -2.28 -3.86 -13.15
N ALA A 32 -1.26 -3.24 -12.55
CA ALA A 32 -1.38 -2.63 -11.24
C ALA A 32 -2.15 -1.31 -11.31
N VAL A 33 -3.03 -1.09 -10.34
CA VAL A 33 -3.88 0.11 -10.24
C VAL A 33 -3.45 0.94 -9.04
N TYR A 34 -3.54 2.27 -9.14
CA TYR A 34 -3.30 3.15 -8.01
C TYR A 34 -4.41 3.02 -6.96
N VAL A 35 -4.03 3.14 -5.69
CA VAL A 35 -4.97 3.20 -4.58
C VAL A 35 -5.73 4.54 -4.62
N SER A 36 -7.02 4.52 -4.28
CA SER A 36 -7.83 5.73 -4.10
C SER A 36 -7.26 6.62 -2.99
N HIS A 37 -7.48 7.94 -3.11
CA HIS A 37 -7.02 8.90 -2.10
C HIS A 37 -7.65 8.68 -0.72
N SER A 38 -8.88 8.15 -0.67
CA SER A 38 -9.58 7.80 0.59
C SER A 38 -8.82 6.78 1.44
N ASP A 39 -8.12 5.84 0.80
CA ASP A 39 -7.51 4.70 1.48
C ASP A 39 -6.03 4.96 1.83
N LEU A 40 -5.42 6.01 1.27
CA LEU A 40 -4.03 6.37 1.50
C LEU A 40 -3.68 6.64 2.98
N PRO A 41 -4.51 7.33 3.79
CA PRO A 41 -4.19 7.61 5.19
C PRO A 41 -3.99 6.33 6.01
N VAL A 42 -4.87 5.35 5.81
CA VAL A 42 -4.82 4.06 6.50
C VAL A 42 -3.57 3.28 6.10
N ILE A 43 -3.30 3.20 4.78
CA ILE A 43 -2.13 2.48 4.28
C ILE A 43 -0.82 3.10 4.78
N LYS A 44 -0.70 4.43 4.76
CA LYS A 44 0.53 5.12 5.23
C LYS A 44 0.78 4.91 6.71
N LYS A 45 -0.27 4.81 7.53
CA LYS A 45 -0.15 4.56 8.98
C LYS A 45 0.28 3.12 9.29
N SER A 46 -0.06 2.18 8.41
CA SER A 46 0.19 0.74 8.61
C SER A 46 1.44 0.20 7.91
N MET A 47 2.00 0.93 6.95
CA MET A 47 3.23 0.55 6.24
C MET A 47 4.49 0.74 7.08
#